data_AF-A0AB36TEA0-F1
#
_entry.id   AF-A0AB36TEA0-F1
#
_cell.length_a   1.000
_cell.length_b   1.000
_cell.length_c   1.000
_cell.angle_alpha   90.00
_cell.angle_beta   90.00
_cell.angle_gamma   90.00
#
_symmetry.space_group_name_H-M   'P 1'
#
loop_
_entity.id
_entity.type
_entity.pdbx_description
1 polymer ?
#
loop_
_entity_poly.entity_id
_entity_poly.type
_entity_poly.pdbx_seq_one_letter_code
_entity_poly.pdbx_strand_id
1 'polypeptide(L)'
;MRRCIVFLVALLSVIVGNAFADGSKENVIDFKKVQEEYKTYTSPVGISANSSGDVAIGFKDYHINVYDKNGNFKYGFAFKLYGTYFFGIDDENNVMIFNVRGDTCYYFNTDAELIKKEKISDREEIKRYYKNYSNKTSVNVGGIKYVLKENFGYAKLVKIDENGNESIIYEMGSQYAGRILITSIILIFVIIVILGVIKTVLTQMKKYKGGY
;
A
#
# COMPACT_ATOMS: atom_id res chain seq x y z
N MET A 1 2.72 46.31 -3.68
CA MET A 1 2.69 44.83 -3.69
C MET A 1 3.95 44.20 -4.31
N ARG A 2 5.15 44.64 -3.93
CA ARG A 2 6.43 44.02 -4.37
C ARG A 2 7.37 43.65 -3.20
N ARG A 3 6.98 43.98 -1.97
CA ARG A 3 7.78 43.74 -0.76
C ARG A 3 7.35 42.50 0.05
N CYS A 4 6.17 41.92 -0.22
CA CYS A 4 5.71 40.70 0.46
C CYS A 4 6.22 39.40 -0.20
N ILE A 5 6.65 39.45 -1.47
CA ILE A 5 7.09 38.25 -2.21
C ILE A 5 8.53 37.86 -1.81
N VAL A 6 9.38 38.83 -1.45
CA VAL A 6 10.78 38.57 -1.08
C VAL A 6 10.89 37.88 0.29
N PHE A 7 9.98 38.17 1.22
CA PHE A 7 9.95 37.50 2.53
C PHE A 7 9.47 36.04 2.46
N LEU A 8 8.61 35.71 1.49
CA LEU A 8 8.08 34.35 1.32
C LEU A 8 9.13 33.39 0.74
N VAL A 9 10.04 33.90 -0.11
CA VAL A 9 11.17 33.10 -0.65
C VAL A 9 12.27 32.88 0.39
N ALA A 10 12.51 33.85 1.28
CA ALA A 10 13.48 33.69 2.37
C ALA A 10 13.01 32.68 3.45
N LEU A 11 11.70 32.66 3.78
CA LEU A 11 11.16 31.64 4.69
C LEU A 11 11.23 30.22 4.08
N LEU A 12 11.06 30.09 2.76
CA LEU A 12 11.22 28.80 2.06
C LEU A 12 12.67 28.30 2.10
N SER A 13 13.68 29.17 2.06
CA SER A 13 15.08 28.73 2.20
C SER A 13 15.45 28.25 3.61
N VAL A 14 14.78 28.75 4.66
CA VAL A 14 15.03 28.31 6.04
C VAL A 14 14.36 26.96 6.35
N ILE A 15 13.25 26.64 5.66
CA ILE A 15 12.60 25.33 5.80
C ILE A 15 13.38 24.22 5.04
N VAL A 16 14.13 24.58 4.00
CA VAL A 16 14.95 23.61 3.24
C VAL A 16 16.32 23.38 3.90
N GLY A 17 16.82 24.32 4.70
CA GLY A 17 18.16 24.24 5.32
C GLY A 17 18.29 23.32 6.54
N ASN A 18 17.20 23.00 7.25
CA ASN A 18 17.25 22.17 8.46
C ASN A 18 16.92 20.68 8.21
N ALA A 19 16.76 20.26 6.95
CA ALA A 19 16.54 18.85 6.61
C ALA A 19 17.84 18.04 6.43
N PHE A 20 19.02 18.67 6.59
CA PHE A 20 20.32 18.03 6.43
C PHE A 20 21.21 18.27 7.64
N ALA A 21 20.74 17.86 8.81
CA ALA A 21 21.61 17.66 9.96
C ALA A 21 20.94 16.67 10.93
N ASP A 22 20.98 15.38 10.60
CA ASP A 22 21.06 14.37 11.65
C ASP A 22 22.24 13.45 11.32
N GLY A 23 23.27 13.57 12.16
CA GLY A 23 24.50 12.80 12.05
C GLY A 23 24.24 11.35 12.41
N SER A 24 24.70 10.44 11.54
CA SER A 24 25.10 9.06 11.81
C SER A 24 24.37 8.28 12.93
N LYS A 25 23.06 8.44 13.07
CA LYS A 25 22.21 7.36 13.58
C LYS A 25 21.98 6.44 12.41
N GLU A 26 22.38 5.20 12.56
CA GLU A 26 22.04 4.17 11.61
C GLU A 26 20.51 4.22 11.41
N ASN A 27 20.06 4.66 10.22
CA ASN A 27 18.63 4.81 9.93
C ASN A 27 18.01 3.41 9.98
N VAL A 28 17.45 3.05 11.13
CA VAL A 28 16.60 1.88 11.35
C VAL A 28 15.17 2.35 11.19
N ILE A 29 14.37 1.60 10.44
CA ILE A 29 12.96 1.93 10.27
C ILE A 29 12.23 1.80 11.60
N ASP A 30 11.35 2.75 11.91
CA ASP A 30 10.52 2.72 13.11
C ASP A 30 9.45 1.62 12.97
N PHE A 31 9.79 0.39 13.35
CA PHE A 31 8.95 -0.80 13.19
C PHE A 31 8.22 -1.12 14.49
N LYS A 32 6.89 -1.21 14.45
CA LYS A 32 6.05 -1.38 15.63
C LYS A 32 5.04 -2.49 15.43
N LYS A 33 4.81 -3.28 16.47
CA LYS A 33 3.72 -4.26 16.53
C LYS A 33 2.40 -3.55 16.80
N VAL A 34 1.34 -3.98 16.13
CA VAL A 34 -0.04 -3.53 16.35
C VAL A 34 -0.92 -4.73 16.68
N GLN A 35 -1.88 -4.53 17.58
CA GLN A 35 -2.77 -5.59 18.09
C GLN A 35 -4.19 -5.51 17.51
N GLU A 36 -4.40 -4.61 16.55
CA GLU A 36 -5.66 -4.45 15.83
C GLU A 36 -5.43 -4.70 14.34
N GLU A 37 -6.41 -5.34 13.71
CA GLU A 37 -6.36 -5.63 12.28
C GLU A 37 -6.37 -4.32 11.49
N TYR A 38 -5.29 -4.06 10.75
CA TYR A 38 -5.22 -2.86 9.94
C TYR A 38 -6.17 -2.96 8.74
N LYS A 39 -7.12 -2.03 8.65
CA LYS A 39 -8.04 -1.90 7.50
C LYS A 39 -7.67 -0.66 6.71
N THR A 40 -7.40 -0.83 5.42
CA THR A 40 -7.01 0.29 4.54
C THR A 40 -7.63 0.16 3.15
N TYR A 41 -7.65 1.27 2.41
CA TYR A 41 -7.96 1.32 0.98
C TYR A 41 -6.72 1.23 0.10
N THR A 42 -5.55 1.18 0.73
CA THR A 42 -4.28 1.10 0.02
C THR A 42 -4.11 -0.28 -0.56
N SER A 43 -3.63 -0.36 -1.81
CA SER A 43 -3.37 -1.65 -2.44
C SER A 43 -2.36 -2.44 -1.61
N PRO A 44 -2.53 -3.76 -1.52
CA PRO A 44 -1.48 -4.63 -1.01
C PRO A 44 -0.20 -4.53 -1.85
N VAL A 45 0.94 -4.84 -1.24
CA VAL A 45 2.22 -5.07 -1.94
C VAL A 45 2.47 -6.56 -2.20
N GLY A 46 1.73 -7.44 -1.54
CA GLY A 46 1.79 -8.88 -1.73
C GLY A 46 1.48 -9.66 -0.46
N ILE A 47 1.68 -10.98 -0.54
CA ILE A 47 1.49 -11.93 0.56
C ILE A 47 2.72 -12.80 0.77
N SER A 48 2.88 -13.29 2.00
CA SER A 48 3.89 -14.27 2.39
C SER A 48 3.29 -15.25 3.39
N ALA A 49 3.76 -16.49 3.42
CA ALA A 49 3.27 -17.50 4.36
C ALA A 49 4.44 -18.35 4.85
N ASN A 50 4.32 -18.85 6.08
CA ASN A 50 5.29 -19.76 6.67
C ASN A 50 4.82 -21.23 6.58
N SER A 51 5.68 -22.18 6.94
CA SER A 51 5.34 -23.61 6.88
C SER A 51 4.23 -24.05 7.83
N SER A 52 3.99 -23.30 8.92
CA SER A 52 2.89 -23.55 9.86
C SER A 52 1.52 -23.12 9.32
N GLY A 53 1.51 -22.42 8.17
CA GLY A 53 0.31 -21.93 7.52
C GLY A 53 -0.14 -20.55 7.99
N ASP A 54 0.65 -19.86 8.83
CA ASP A 54 0.43 -18.44 9.07
C ASP A 54 0.66 -17.67 7.77
N VAL A 55 -0.16 -16.66 7.51
CA VAL A 55 -0.11 -15.85 6.29
C VAL A 55 -0.11 -14.37 6.63
N ALA A 56 0.73 -13.62 5.93
CA ALA A 56 0.86 -12.18 6.07
C ALA A 56 0.50 -11.47 4.76
N ILE A 57 -0.15 -10.32 4.89
CA ILE A 57 -0.46 -9.38 3.81
C ILE A 57 0.16 -8.03 4.12
N GLY A 58 0.92 -7.48 3.19
CA GLY A 58 1.53 -6.15 3.31
C GLY A 58 0.81 -5.12 2.45
N PHE A 59 0.83 -3.86 2.86
CA PHE A 59 0.14 -2.73 2.20
C PHE A 59 1.11 -1.60 1.82
N LYS A 60 0.83 -0.85 0.75
CA LYS A 60 1.74 0.23 0.28
C LYS A 60 1.91 1.36 1.29
N ASP A 61 1.05 1.48 2.29
CA ASP A 61 1.11 2.44 3.39
C ASP A 61 1.84 1.86 4.62
N TYR A 62 2.72 0.87 4.41
CA TYR A 62 3.69 0.38 5.39
C TYR A 62 3.07 -0.33 6.59
N HIS A 63 2.01 -1.09 6.33
CA HIS A 63 1.40 -1.97 7.30
C HIS A 63 1.49 -3.42 6.83
N ILE A 64 1.54 -4.35 7.78
CA ILE A 64 1.46 -5.79 7.53
C ILE A 64 0.46 -6.37 8.53
N ASN A 65 -0.51 -7.16 8.07
CA ASN A 65 -1.34 -7.99 8.95
C ASN A 65 -0.87 -9.44 8.85
N VAL A 66 -0.91 -10.16 9.97
CA VAL A 66 -0.59 -11.60 10.07
C VAL A 66 -1.79 -12.35 10.60
N TYR A 67 -2.10 -13.47 9.95
CA TYR A 67 -3.23 -14.34 10.26
C TYR A 67 -2.74 -15.75 10.53
N ASP A 68 -3.44 -16.46 11.39
CA ASP A 68 -3.20 -17.88 11.62
C ASP A 68 -3.70 -18.74 10.45
N LYS A 69 -3.35 -20.03 10.46
CA LYS A 69 -3.83 -21.01 9.47
C LYS A 69 -5.35 -21.12 9.37
N ASN A 70 -6.10 -20.70 10.39
CA ASN A 70 -7.56 -20.73 10.42
C ASN A 70 -8.16 -19.45 9.82
N GLY A 71 -7.34 -18.43 9.53
CA GLY A 71 -7.76 -17.14 9.02
C GLY A 71 -8.04 -16.10 10.10
N ASN A 72 -7.72 -16.37 11.37
CA ASN A 72 -7.89 -15.40 12.44
C ASN A 72 -6.72 -14.41 12.46
N PHE A 73 -7.02 -13.12 12.63
CA PHE A 73 -5.99 -12.12 12.84
C PHE A 73 -5.19 -12.41 14.12
N LYS A 74 -3.86 -12.41 14.03
CA LYS A 74 -2.95 -12.61 15.17
C LYS A 74 -2.41 -11.29 15.68
N TYR A 75 -1.80 -10.52 14.78
CA TYR A 75 -1.16 -9.24 15.05
C TYR A 75 -0.80 -8.59 13.70
N GLY A 76 -0.35 -7.34 13.75
CA GLY A 76 0.21 -6.66 12.59
C GLY A 76 1.47 -5.87 12.93
N PHE A 77 1.99 -5.19 11.92
CA PHE A 77 3.09 -4.26 12.05
C PHE A 77 2.80 -2.97 11.31
N ALA A 78 3.32 -1.86 11.84
CA ALA A 78 3.30 -0.55 11.21
C ALA A 78 4.72 0.01 11.20
N PHE A 79 5.11 0.62 10.09
CA PHE A 79 6.43 1.22 9.95
C PHE A 79 6.43 2.39 8.97
N LYS A 80 7.58 3.02 8.78
CA LYS A 80 7.80 4.02 7.72
C LYS A 80 9.14 3.80 7.07
N LEU A 81 9.16 3.92 5.75
CA LEU A 81 10.38 3.96 4.97
C LEU A 81 10.21 4.84 3.74
N TYR A 82 11.33 5.24 3.15
CA TYR A 82 11.31 5.96 1.90
C TYR A 82 11.20 4.98 0.72
N GLY A 83 10.09 5.08 -0.03
CA GLY A 83 9.87 4.30 -1.26
C GLY A 83 9.04 3.05 -1.06
N THR A 84 9.22 2.06 -1.94
CA THR A 84 8.51 0.79 -1.93
C THR A 84 9.30 -0.25 -1.14
N TYR A 85 8.61 -1.26 -0.63
CA TYR A 85 9.22 -2.40 0.03
C TYR A 85 8.66 -3.72 -0.49
N PHE A 86 9.47 -4.76 -0.34
CA PHE A 86 9.01 -6.14 -0.37
C PHE A 86 9.14 -6.72 1.03
N PHE A 87 8.37 -7.76 1.31
CA PHE A 87 8.45 -8.44 2.59
C PHE A 87 8.31 -9.95 2.46
N GLY A 88 8.76 -10.65 3.49
CA GLY A 88 8.50 -12.07 3.68
C GLY A 88 8.47 -12.40 5.17
N ILE A 89 7.79 -13.50 5.50
CA ILE A 89 7.86 -14.10 6.84
C ILE A 89 8.60 -15.43 6.77
N ASP A 90 9.38 -15.75 7.79
CA ASP A 90 10.01 -17.06 7.96
C ASP A 90 9.17 -17.99 8.86
N ASP A 91 9.70 -19.17 9.15
CA ASP A 91 9.01 -20.20 9.97
C ASP A 91 8.85 -19.82 11.45
N GLU A 92 9.61 -18.84 11.94
CA GLU A 92 9.46 -18.26 13.28
C GLU A 92 8.56 -17.01 13.27
N ASN A 93 7.99 -16.66 12.11
CA ASN A 93 7.28 -15.42 11.84
C ASN A 93 8.13 -14.14 11.97
N ASN A 94 9.45 -14.24 11.89
CA ASN A 94 10.28 -13.06 11.75
C ASN A 94 9.98 -12.41 10.38
N VAL A 95 9.94 -11.08 10.36
CA VAL A 95 9.61 -10.31 9.17
C VAL A 95 10.87 -9.79 8.53
N MET A 96 11.09 -10.15 7.27
CA MET A 96 12.05 -9.49 6.40
C MET A 96 11.38 -8.33 5.67
N ILE A 97 11.97 -7.14 5.71
CA ILE A 97 11.60 -5.97 4.91
C ILE A 97 12.78 -5.61 4.01
N PHE A 98 12.60 -5.74 2.69
CA PHE A 98 13.55 -5.24 1.70
C PHE A 98 13.12 -3.86 1.23
N ASN A 99 13.87 -2.83 1.60
CA ASN A 99 13.69 -1.47 1.09
C ASN A 99 14.28 -1.39 -0.32
N VAL A 100 13.40 -1.22 -1.30
CA VAL A 100 13.74 -1.24 -2.73
C VAL A 100 14.66 -0.11 -3.15
N ARG A 101 14.48 1.11 -2.61
CA ARG A 101 15.33 2.25 -2.95
C ARG A 101 16.64 2.26 -2.18
N GLY A 102 16.61 1.67 -0.99
CA GLY A 102 17.75 1.61 -0.09
C GLY A 102 18.61 0.37 -0.28
N ASP A 103 18.25 -0.59 -1.16
CA ASP A 103 18.82 -1.94 -1.26
C ASP A 103 19.18 -2.54 0.11
N THR A 104 18.31 -2.36 1.11
CA THR A 104 18.60 -2.73 2.50
C THR A 104 17.53 -3.70 2.99
N CYS A 105 17.96 -4.84 3.53
CA CYS A 105 17.12 -5.76 4.27
C CYS A 105 17.14 -5.44 5.76
N TYR A 106 15.96 -5.48 6.37
CA TYR A 106 15.78 -5.46 7.81
C TYR A 106 15.05 -6.73 8.21
N TYR A 107 15.48 -7.35 9.30
CA TYR A 107 14.86 -8.55 9.86
C TYR A 107 14.38 -8.22 11.26
N PHE A 108 13.09 -8.41 11.52
CA PHE A 108 12.46 -8.13 12.80
C PHE A 108 11.86 -9.40 13.38
N ASN A 109 11.96 -9.57 14.69
CA ASN A 109 11.22 -10.63 15.36
C ASN A 109 9.74 -10.25 15.52
N THR A 110 8.95 -11.18 16.05
CA THR A 110 7.51 -10.96 16.25
C THR A 110 7.19 -9.86 17.26
N ASP A 111 8.14 -9.45 18.09
CA ASP A 111 8.01 -8.34 19.06
C ASP A 111 8.47 -7.00 18.49
N ALA A 112 8.69 -6.94 17.18
CA ALA A 112 9.14 -5.76 16.44
C ALA A 112 10.57 -5.31 16.77
N GLU A 113 11.38 -6.19 17.35
CA GLU A 113 12.79 -5.91 17.62
C GLU A 113 13.65 -6.25 16.40
N LEU A 114 14.61 -5.39 16.08
CA LEU A 114 15.54 -5.61 14.97
C LEU A 114 16.52 -6.73 15.32
N ILE A 115 16.46 -7.82 14.55
CA ILE A 115 17.42 -8.94 14.64
C ILE A 115 18.68 -8.57 13.84
N LYS A 116 18.51 -8.09 12.61
CA LYS A 116 19.59 -7.91 11.65
C LYS A 116 19.25 -6.84 10.62
N LYS A 117 20.26 -6.10 10.17
CA LYS A 117 20.19 -5.17 9.05
C LYS A 117 21.32 -5.43 8.08
N GLU A 118 21.03 -5.46 6.78
CA GLU A 118 22.01 -5.75 5.74
C GLU A 118 21.81 -4.84 4.53
N LYS A 119 22.89 -4.16 4.12
CA LYS A 119 22.94 -3.44 2.84
C LYS A 119 23.35 -4.42 1.75
N ILE A 120 22.45 -4.69 0.83
CA ILE A 120 22.68 -5.57 -0.31
C ILE A 120 23.30 -4.74 -1.42
N SER A 121 24.49 -5.14 -1.87
CA SER A 121 25.19 -4.48 -2.98
C SER A 121 25.32 -5.38 -4.22
N ASP A 122 25.14 -6.69 -4.06
CA ASP A 122 25.18 -7.64 -5.15
C ASP A 122 23.91 -7.52 -6.02
N ARG A 123 24.09 -7.31 -7.32
CA ARG A 123 22.98 -7.08 -8.25
C ARG A 123 22.15 -8.34 -8.49
N GLU A 124 22.77 -9.52 -8.48
CA GLU A 124 22.04 -10.77 -8.68
C GLU A 124 21.19 -11.09 -7.47
N GLU A 125 21.68 -10.80 -6.27
CA GLU A 125 20.91 -10.86 -5.03
C GLU A 125 19.72 -9.91 -5.04
N ILE A 126 19.91 -8.65 -5.41
CA ILE A 126 18.79 -7.70 -5.57
C ILE A 126 17.75 -8.25 -6.54
N LYS A 127 18.15 -8.76 -7.71
CA LYS A 127 17.23 -9.38 -8.68
C LYS A 127 16.45 -10.55 -8.08
N ARG A 128 17.07 -11.37 -7.22
CA ARG A 128 16.37 -12.46 -6.50
C ARG A 128 15.26 -11.91 -5.61
N TYR A 129 15.48 -10.80 -4.90
CA TYR A 129 14.44 -10.18 -4.07
C TYR A 129 13.24 -9.72 -4.91
N TYR A 130 13.48 -9.05 -6.03
CA TYR A 130 12.39 -8.66 -6.95
C TYR A 130 11.62 -9.87 -7.45
N LYS A 131 12.32 -10.92 -7.92
CA LYS A 131 11.68 -12.12 -8.45
C LYS A 131 10.85 -12.85 -7.40
N ASN A 132 11.35 -12.93 -6.17
CA ASN A 132 10.77 -13.80 -5.14
C ASN A 132 9.74 -13.11 -4.25
N TYR A 133 9.71 -11.77 -4.18
CA TYR A 133 8.84 -11.06 -3.23
C TYR A 133 7.99 -9.96 -3.85
N SER A 134 8.32 -9.47 -5.06
CA SER A 134 7.53 -8.42 -5.70
C SER A 134 6.13 -8.92 -6.05
N ASN A 135 5.09 -8.24 -5.55
CA ASN A 135 3.68 -8.45 -5.92
C ASN A 135 3.25 -9.92 -5.87
N LYS A 136 3.71 -10.68 -4.88
CA LYS A 136 3.24 -12.06 -4.69
C LYS A 136 1.76 -12.06 -4.37
N THR A 137 0.95 -12.66 -5.24
CA THR A 137 -0.51 -12.73 -5.09
C THR A 137 -1.01 -14.13 -4.74
N SER A 138 -0.16 -15.15 -4.75
CA SER A 138 -0.55 -16.50 -4.33
C SER A 138 0.59 -17.26 -3.67
N VAL A 139 0.24 -18.10 -2.70
CA VAL A 139 1.16 -19.01 -2.02
C VAL A 139 0.41 -20.29 -1.64
N ASN A 140 1.08 -21.44 -1.70
CA ASN A 140 0.54 -22.73 -1.29
C ASN A 140 1.38 -23.26 -0.14
N VAL A 141 0.72 -23.62 0.96
CA VAL A 141 1.35 -24.20 2.15
C VAL A 141 0.49 -25.38 2.60
N GLY A 142 1.07 -26.58 2.63
CA GLY A 142 0.40 -27.77 3.17
C GLY A 142 -0.98 -28.05 2.55
N GLY A 143 -1.10 -27.92 1.22
CA GLY A 143 -2.35 -28.17 0.50
C GLY A 143 -3.33 -26.98 0.51
N ILE A 144 -3.13 -26.00 1.39
CA ILE A 144 -3.93 -24.78 1.47
C ILE A 144 -3.34 -23.73 0.53
N LYS A 145 -4.18 -23.17 -0.34
CA LYS A 145 -3.79 -22.09 -1.26
C LYS A 145 -4.35 -20.76 -0.75
N TYR A 146 -3.46 -19.80 -0.53
CA TYR A 146 -3.81 -18.41 -0.25
C TYR A 146 -3.72 -17.59 -1.54
N VAL A 147 -4.73 -16.77 -1.81
CA VAL A 147 -4.81 -15.95 -3.02
C VAL A 147 -5.27 -14.55 -2.66
N LEU A 148 -4.45 -13.56 -3.01
CA LEU A 148 -4.81 -12.16 -3.01
C LEU A 148 -5.58 -11.85 -4.29
N LYS A 149 -6.87 -11.55 -4.16
CA LYS A 149 -7.75 -11.14 -5.27
C LYS A 149 -7.93 -9.64 -5.21
N GLU A 150 -7.55 -8.94 -6.28
CA GLU A 150 -7.75 -7.50 -6.44
C GLU A 150 -8.67 -7.22 -7.62
N ASN A 151 -9.68 -6.39 -7.42
CA ASN A 151 -10.57 -5.94 -8.49
C ASN A 151 -10.92 -4.46 -8.30
N PHE A 152 -10.63 -3.61 -9.29
CA PHE A 152 -10.85 -2.17 -9.25
C PHE A 152 -10.42 -1.50 -7.94
N GLY A 153 -9.23 -1.84 -7.43
CA GLY A 153 -8.67 -1.29 -6.18
C GLY A 153 -9.22 -1.91 -4.89
N TYR A 154 -10.22 -2.80 -4.98
CA TYR A 154 -10.71 -3.58 -3.87
C TYR A 154 -9.91 -4.87 -3.70
N ALA A 155 -9.27 -5.05 -2.54
CA ALA A 155 -8.44 -6.22 -2.26
C ALA A 155 -9.08 -7.13 -1.22
N LYS A 156 -9.01 -8.45 -1.47
CA LYS A 156 -9.36 -9.49 -0.51
C LYS A 156 -8.34 -10.61 -0.50
N LEU A 157 -8.02 -11.13 0.67
CA LEU A 157 -7.22 -12.34 0.85
C LEU A 157 -8.15 -13.52 1.08
N VAL A 158 -8.04 -14.52 0.22
CA VAL A 158 -8.87 -15.72 0.26
C VAL A 158 -7.98 -16.93 0.54
N LYS A 159 -8.47 -17.81 1.40
CA LYS A 159 -7.94 -19.15 1.62
C LYS A 159 -8.80 -20.16 0.89
N ILE A 160 -8.16 -21.07 0.17
CA ILE A 160 -8.77 -22.16 -0.58
C ILE A 160 -8.24 -23.47 0.02
N ASP A 161 -9.13 -24.28 0.57
CA ASP A 161 -8.77 -25.59 1.14
C ASP A 161 -8.53 -26.65 0.06
N GLU A 162 -8.15 -27.86 0.48
CA GLU A 162 -7.86 -28.99 -0.43
C GLU A 162 -9.09 -29.44 -1.25
N ASN A 163 -10.29 -29.16 -0.76
CA ASN A 163 -11.55 -29.47 -1.44
C ASN A 163 -11.99 -28.36 -2.40
N GLY A 164 -11.24 -27.25 -2.45
CA GLY A 164 -11.56 -26.08 -3.27
C GLY A 164 -12.52 -25.08 -2.61
N ASN A 165 -12.85 -25.24 -1.32
CA ASN A 165 -13.72 -24.29 -0.64
C ASN A 165 -12.98 -22.99 -0.33
N GLU A 166 -13.61 -21.87 -0.67
CA GLU A 166 -13.06 -20.54 -0.42
C GLU A 166 -13.56 -19.95 0.91
N SER A 167 -12.65 -19.37 1.68
CA SER A 167 -12.94 -18.58 2.88
C SER A 167 -12.18 -17.25 2.83
N ILE A 168 -12.82 -16.16 3.25
CA ILE A 168 -12.21 -14.82 3.24
C ILE A 168 -11.48 -14.62 4.58
N ILE A 169 -10.19 -14.26 4.50
CA ILE A 169 -9.33 -13.99 5.66
C ILE A 169 -9.18 -12.49 5.89
N TYR A 170 -9.01 -11.75 4.80
CA TYR A 170 -8.97 -10.29 4.83
C TYR A 170 -9.88 -9.75 3.75
N GLU A 171 -10.58 -8.69 4.08
CA GLU A 171 -11.39 -7.93 3.15
C GLU A 171 -11.19 -6.45 3.42
N MET A 172 -10.92 -5.70 2.34
CA MET A 172 -10.87 -4.25 2.37
C MET A 172 -12.20 -3.70 2.89
N GLY A 173 -12.13 -2.76 3.83
CA GLY A 173 -13.30 -2.29 4.58
C GLY A 173 -14.43 -1.72 3.69
N SER A 174 -15.68 -1.91 4.15
CA SER A 174 -16.92 -1.48 3.47
C SER A 174 -16.99 0.03 3.16
N GLN A 175 -16.22 0.84 3.87
CA GLN A 175 -16.08 2.27 3.60
C GLN A 175 -15.49 2.58 2.20
N TYR A 176 -14.87 1.59 1.52
CA TYR A 176 -14.49 1.70 0.11
C TYR A 176 -15.71 1.93 -0.79
N ALA A 177 -16.84 1.27 -0.51
CA ALA A 177 -18.08 1.46 -1.24
C ALA A 177 -18.58 2.91 -1.11
N GLY A 178 -18.47 3.50 0.09
CA GLY A 178 -18.78 4.92 0.32
C GLY A 178 -17.93 5.86 -0.54
N ARG A 179 -16.62 5.59 -0.66
CA ARG A 179 -15.72 6.37 -1.52
C ARG A 179 -16.07 6.26 -3.00
N ILE A 180 -16.42 5.07 -3.50
CA ILE A 180 -16.88 4.88 -4.88
C ILE A 180 -18.18 5.66 -5.12
N LEU A 181 -19.14 5.59 -4.19
CA LEU A 181 -20.42 6.30 -4.31
C LEU A 181 -20.21 7.81 -4.40
N ILE A 182 -19.40 8.39 -3.50
CA ILE A 182 -19.08 9.83 -3.53
C ILE A 182 -18.40 10.21 -4.85
N THR A 183 -17.41 9.42 -5.29
CA THR A 183 -16.68 9.70 -6.55
C THR A 183 -17.62 9.62 -7.76
N SER A 184 -18.56 8.68 -7.76
CA SER A 184 -19.55 8.50 -8.82
C SER A 184 -20.55 9.67 -8.88
N ILE A 185 -20.99 10.16 -7.71
CA ILE A 185 -21.86 11.35 -7.62
C ILE A 185 -21.17 12.58 -8.22
N ILE A 186 -19.89 12.80 -7.90
CA ILE A 186 -19.11 13.91 -8.45
C ILE A 186 -18.98 13.78 -9.98
N LEU A 187 -18.70 12.58 -10.48
CA LEU A 187 -18.58 12.33 -11.92
C LEU A 187 -19.90 12.60 -12.66
N ILE A 188 -21.03 12.13 -12.11
CA ILE A 188 -22.36 12.38 -12.67
C ILE A 188 -22.66 13.88 -12.71
N PHE A 189 -22.34 14.61 -11.63
CA PHE A 189 -22.52 16.07 -11.59
C PHE A 189 -21.71 16.77 -12.68
N VAL A 190 -20.43 16.39 -12.88
CA VAL A 190 -19.59 16.93 -13.96
C VAL A 190 -20.19 16.66 -15.34
N ILE A 191 -20.70 15.46 -15.57
CA ILE A 191 -21.36 15.10 -16.84
C ILE A 191 -22.61 15.98 -17.07
N ILE A 192 -23.43 16.18 -16.04
CA ILE A 192 -24.63 17.04 -16.13
C ILE A 192 -24.25 18.48 -16.50
N VAL A 193 -23.21 19.03 -15.86
CA VAL A 193 -22.71 20.39 -16.17
C VAL A 193 -22.23 20.48 -17.62
N ILE A 194 -21.43 19.51 -18.09
CA ILE A 194 -20.95 19.46 -19.48
C ILE A 194 -22.12 19.40 -20.46
N LEU A 195 -23.11 18.54 -20.22
CA LEU A 195 -24.31 18.44 -21.05
C LEU A 195 -25.12 19.74 -21.07
N GLY A 196 -25.23 20.42 -19.91
CA GLY A 196 -25.87 21.73 -19.80
C GLY A 196 -25.17 22.81 -20.62
N VAL A 197 -23.83 22.85 -20.59
CA VAL A 197 -23.02 23.78 -21.39
C VAL A 197 -23.18 23.49 -22.88
N ILE A 198 -23.07 22.22 -23.30
CA ILE A 198 -23.26 21.81 -24.71
C ILE A 198 -24.64 22.23 -25.20
N LYS A 199 -25.70 21.94 -24.43
CA LYS A 199 -27.07 22.33 -24.78
C LYS A 199 -27.18 23.85 -24.95
N THR A 200 -26.58 24.62 -24.04
CA THR A 200 -26.60 26.09 -24.09
C THR A 200 -25.91 26.62 -25.35
N VAL A 201 -24.73 26.10 -25.68
CA VAL A 201 -23.99 26.46 -26.90
C VAL A 201 -24.81 26.12 -28.16
N LEU A 202 -25.39 24.91 -28.23
CA LEU A 202 -26.24 24.50 -29.34
C LEU A 202 -27.47 25.40 -29.52
N THR A 203 -28.12 25.80 -28.42
CA THR A 203 -29.25 26.73 -28.45
C THR A 203 -28.84 28.10 -28.97
N GLN A 204 -27.70 28.63 -28.53
CA GLN A 204 -27.18 29.90 -29.04
C GLN A 204 -26.85 29.80 -30.55
N MET A 205 -26.20 28.73 -30.99
CA MET A 205 -25.90 28.51 -32.41
C MET A 205 -27.15 28.39 -33.29
N LYS A 206 -28.22 27.76 -32.79
CA LYS A 206 -29.51 27.69 -33.51
C LYS A 206 -30.17 29.07 -33.65
N LYS A 207 -30.12 29.91 -32.61
CA LYS A 207 -30.62 31.30 -32.70
C LYS A 207 -29.86 32.10 -33.77
N TYR A 208 -28.55 31.95 -33.86
CA TYR A 208 -27.74 32.62 -34.89
C TYR A 208 -28.01 32.12 -36.32
N LYS A 209 -28.40 30.85 -36.51
CA LYS A 209 -28.73 30.30 -37.85
C LYS A 209 -30.15 30.59 -38.34
N GLY A 210 -31.10 30.89 -37.46
CA GLY A 210 -32.49 31.18 -37.82
C GLY A 210 -32.82 32.66 -38.02
N GLY A 211 -31.81 33.53 -38.04
CA GLY A 211 -31.94 34.99 -38.17
C GLY A 211 -31.56 35.54 -39.55
N TYR A 212 -31.74 34.77 -40.62
CA TYR A 212 -31.65 35.21 -42.02
C TYR A 212 -32.96 34.91 -42.73
#